data_AF-A0A6L7NMN9-F1
#
_entry.id   AF-A0A6L7NMN9-F1
#
_cell.length_a   1.000
_cell.length_b   1.000
_cell.length_c   1.000
_cell.angle_alpha   90.00
_cell.angle_beta   90.00
_cell.angle_gamma   90.00
#
_symmetry.space_group_name_H-M   'P 1'
#
loop_
_entity.id
_entity.type
_entity.pdbx_description
1 polymer ?
#
loop_
_entity_poly.entity_id
_entity_poly.type
_entity_poly.pdbx_seq_one_letter_code
_entity_poly.pdbx_strand_id
1 'polypeptide(L)'
;MSDAPTTQLVEFASPAWIDALERAMRRRVEAATPEQLATPHSISEAYTDAPAHLAPGGTLGFTVRVGPDGFEFQRRPADDVDYRIVGTYATIRELARYVVGGDPARAKELSDLARAAIKAGTLKMEGRQAAAAIFEGVHDEVARITA
;
A
#
# COMPACT_ATOMS: atom_id res chain seq x y z
N MET A 1 4.28 23.71 -26.18
CA MET A 1 4.71 23.21 -24.86
C MET A 1 3.48 22.59 -24.24
N SER A 2 3.38 21.26 -24.23
CA SER A 2 2.24 20.60 -23.58
C SER A 2 2.47 20.66 -22.08
N ASP A 3 1.60 21.36 -21.37
CA ASP A 3 1.48 21.20 -19.92
C ASP A 3 1.07 19.74 -19.66
N ALA A 4 1.97 18.98 -19.04
CA ALA A 4 1.58 17.72 -18.45
C ALA A 4 0.52 18.03 -17.37
N PRO A 5 -0.63 17.35 -17.34
CA PRO A 5 -1.64 17.60 -16.32
C PRO A 5 -1.01 17.43 -14.94
N THR A 6 -1.08 18.48 -14.11
CA THR A 6 -0.60 18.42 -12.73
C THR A 6 -1.50 17.45 -11.98
N THR A 7 -0.99 16.27 -11.66
CA THR A 7 -1.72 15.30 -10.86
C THR A 7 -2.00 15.91 -9.50
N GLN A 8 -3.28 16.06 -9.14
CA GLN A 8 -3.69 16.60 -7.86
C GLN A 8 -3.23 15.65 -6.74
N LEU A 9 -2.48 16.18 -5.76
CA LEU A 9 -2.10 15.44 -4.57
C LEU A 9 -3.33 15.25 -3.67
N VAL A 10 -3.45 14.07 -3.07
CA VAL A 10 -4.50 13.67 -2.13
C VAL A 10 -3.88 13.24 -0.81
N GLU A 11 -4.55 13.58 0.29
CA GLU A 11 -4.09 13.21 1.63
C GLU A 11 -3.96 11.69 1.78
N PHE A 12 -2.81 11.24 2.30
CA PHE A 12 -2.54 9.82 2.55
C PHE A 12 -3.68 9.18 3.36
N ALA A 13 -4.12 7.98 2.94
CA ALA A 13 -5.20 7.23 3.58
C ALA A 13 -6.56 7.95 3.70
N SER A 14 -6.74 9.11 3.07
CA SER A 14 -8.07 9.71 2.87
C SER A 14 -8.97 8.80 2.01
N PRO A 15 -10.30 8.98 2.02
CA PRO A 15 -11.20 8.21 1.16
C PRO A 15 -10.78 8.22 -0.32
N ALA A 16 -10.35 9.38 -0.83
CA ALA A 16 -9.89 9.51 -2.21
C ALA A 16 -8.58 8.74 -2.49
N TRP A 17 -7.66 8.70 -1.52
CA TRP A 17 -6.42 7.93 -1.61
C TRP A 17 -6.71 6.42 -1.58
N ILE A 18 -7.56 5.97 -0.66
CA ILE A 18 -7.98 4.56 -0.56
C ILE A 18 -8.73 4.12 -1.83
N ASP A 19 -9.59 4.97 -2.39
CA ASP A 19 -10.24 4.71 -3.67
C ASP A 19 -9.23 4.52 -4.81
N ALA A 20 -8.16 5.33 -4.83
CA ALA A 20 -7.12 5.22 -5.85
C ALA A 20 -6.30 3.93 -5.69
N LEU A 21 -5.94 3.57 -4.45
CA LEU A 21 -5.29 2.31 -4.13
C LEU A 21 -6.12 1.10 -4.57
N GLU A 22 -7.40 1.07 -4.20
CA GLU A 22 -8.31 -0.01 -4.58
C GLU A 22 -8.42 -0.14 -6.10
N ARG A 23 -8.58 0.98 -6.83
CA ARG A 23 -8.62 0.97 -8.29
C ARG A 23 -7.31 0.47 -8.90
N ALA A 24 -6.16 0.87 -8.37
CA ALA A 24 -4.86 0.42 -8.85
C ALA A 24 -4.70 -1.10 -8.67
N MET A 25 -5.01 -1.62 -7.49
CA MET A 25 -4.96 -3.06 -7.19
C MET A 25 -5.95 -3.85 -8.04
N ARG A 26 -7.18 -3.37 -8.19
CA ARG A 26 -8.22 -4.03 -8.99
C ARG A 26 -7.78 -4.17 -10.46
N ARG A 27 -7.25 -3.12 -11.07
CA ARG A 27 -6.73 -3.18 -12.45
C ARG A 27 -5.60 -4.19 -12.60
N ARG A 28 -4.75 -4.34 -11.58
CA ARG A 28 -3.69 -5.36 -11.59
C ARG A 28 -4.23 -6.78 -11.53
N VAL A 29 -5.24 -7.02 -10.71
CA VAL A 29 -5.90 -8.33 -10.65
C VAL A 29 -6.63 -8.65 -11.96
N GLU A 30 -7.35 -7.68 -12.53
CA GLU A 30 -8.05 -7.84 -13.82
C GLU A 30 -7.09 -8.16 -14.98
N ALA A 31 -5.85 -7.70 -14.91
CA ALA A 31 -4.80 -7.97 -15.90
C ALA A 31 -3.97 -9.24 -15.59
N ALA A 32 -4.17 -9.89 -14.44
CA ALA A 32 -3.38 -11.04 -14.03
C ALA A 32 -3.81 -12.31 -14.76
N THR A 33 -2.85 -13.20 -15.02
CA THR A 33 -3.15 -14.52 -15.58
C THR A 33 -3.68 -15.48 -14.51
N PRO A 34 -4.40 -16.55 -14.88
CA PRO A 34 -4.84 -17.58 -13.94
C PRO A 34 -3.68 -18.18 -13.12
N GLU A 35 -2.49 -18.34 -13.71
CA GLU A 35 -1.30 -18.84 -13.03
C GLU A 35 -0.81 -17.86 -11.95
N GLN A 36 -0.90 -16.56 -12.19
CA GLN A 36 -0.56 -15.54 -11.19
C GLN A 36 -1.56 -15.55 -10.03
N LEU A 37 -2.85 -15.82 -10.31
CA LEU A 37 -3.92 -15.89 -9.31
C LEU A 37 -4.01 -17.26 -8.61
N ALA A 38 -3.28 -18.28 -9.07
CA ALA A 38 -3.37 -19.65 -8.56
C ALA A 38 -2.97 -19.76 -7.08
N THR A 39 -2.14 -18.83 -6.58
CA THR A 39 -1.73 -18.79 -5.18
C THR A 39 -2.48 -17.67 -4.45
N PRO A 40 -3.23 -17.98 -3.38
CA PRO A 40 -3.83 -16.95 -2.54
C PRO A 40 -2.77 -16.06 -1.90
N HIS A 41 -3.07 -14.76 -1.83
CA HIS A 41 -2.26 -13.74 -1.19
C HIS A 41 -3.15 -12.78 -0.42
N SER A 42 -2.75 -12.48 0.81
CA SER A 42 -3.43 -11.48 1.63
C SER A 42 -2.44 -10.53 2.29
N ILE A 43 -2.75 -9.24 2.24
CA ILE A 43 -1.98 -8.16 2.88
C ILE A 43 -2.92 -7.27 3.68
N SER A 44 -2.48 -6.85 4.86
CA SER A 44 -3.13 -5.78 5.61
C SER A 44 -2.13 -4.72 6.05
N GLU A 45 -2.52 -3.46 5.92
CA GLU A 45 -1.82 -2.33 6.52
C GLU A 45 -2.69 -1.67 7.59
N ALA A 46 -2.11 -1.39 8.75
CA ALA A 46 -2.74 -0.66 9.85
C ALA A 46 -1.91 0.57 10.24
N TYR A 47 -2.56 1.72 10.35
CA TYR A 47 -1.94 3.00 10.64
C TYR A 47 -2.31 3.45 12.05
N THR A 48 -1.32 3.47 12.94
CA THR A 48 -1.48 4.00 14.30
C THR A 48 -1.34 5.52 14.32
N ASP A 49 -1.88 6.17 15.34
CA ASP A 49 -1.76 7.62 15.54
C ASP A 49 -2.27 8.45 14.34
N ALA A 50 -3.29 7.93 13.66
CA ALA A 50 -3.90 8.60 12.52
C ALA A 50 -4.66 9.87 12.97
N PRO A 51 -4.69 10.93 12.14
CA PRO A 51 -5.52 12.10 12.38
C PRO A 51 -6.99 11.73 12.63
N ALA A 52 -7.61 12.37 13.62
CA ALA A 52 -8.98 12.04 14.04
C ALA A 52 -10.02 12.20 12.92
N HIS A 53 -9.79 13.10 11.95
CA HIS A 53 -10.69 13.29 10.81
C HIS A 53 -10.64 12.14 9.80
N LEU A 54 -9.56 11.33 9.79
CA LEU A 54 -9.42 10.17 8.92
C LEU A 54 -9.93 8.88 9.55
N ALA A 55 -9.87 8.78 10.88
CA ALA A 55 -10.37 7.62 11.62
C ALA A 55 -11.12 8.04 12.90
N PRO A 56 -12.31 8.63 12.77
CA PRO A 56 -13.13 9.01 13.91
C PRO A 56 -13.60 7.75 14.65
N GLY A 57 -12.83 7.30 15.64
CA GLY A 57 -13.17 6.19 16.52
C GLY A 57 -12.50 4.85 16.21
N GLY A 58 -11.38 4.79 15.48
CA GLY A 58 -10.75 3.49 15.22
C GLY A 58 -9.42 3.50 14.49
N THR A 59 -9.09 2.32 13.96
CA THR A 59 -7.86 2.04 13.22
C THR A 59 -8.05 2.37 11.74
N LEU A 60 -7.12 3.15 11.18
CA LEU A 60 -7.07 3.43 9.74
C LEU A 60 -6.22 2.36 9.04
N GLY A 61 -6.58 1.99 7.82
CA GLY A 61 -5.83 0.98 7.09
C GLY A 61 -6.66 0.28 6.02
N PHE A 62 -6.09 -0.76 5.44
CA PHE A 62 -6.78 -1.59 4.45
C PHE A 62 -6.39 -3.05 4.58
N THR A 63 -7.18 -3.90 3.93
CA THR A 63 -6.87 -5.31 3.70
C THR A 63 -7.18 -5.65 2.27
N VAL A 64 -6.29 -6.41 1.64
CA VAL A 64 -6.49 -6.97 0.31
C VAL A 64 -6.32 -8.47 0.39
N ARG A 65 -7.23 -9.21 -0.24
CA ARG A 65 -7.10 -10.64 -0.49
C ARG A 65 -7.29 -10.90 -1.97
N VAL A 66 -6.40 -11.68 -2.56
CA VAL A 66 -6.44 -12.09 -3.97
C VAL A 66 -6.12 -13.57 -4.08
N GLY A 67 -6.76 -14.28 -5.00
CA GLY A 67 -6.48 -15.68 -5.28
C GLY A 67 -7.42 -16.25 -6.35
N PRO A 68 -7.53 -17.59 -6.43
CA PRO A 68 -8.41 -18.24 -7.40
C PRO A 68 -9.89 -17.87 -7.24
N ASP A 69 -10.28 -17.53 -6.01
CA ASP A 69 -11.64 -17.18 -5.64
C ASP A 69 -11.98 -15.70 -5.89
N GLY A 70 -11.01 -14.91 -6.35
CA GLY A 70 -11.20 -13.52 -6.78
C GLY A 70 -10.43 -12.49 -5.95
N PHE A 71 -10.97 -11.28 -5.89
CA PHE A 71 -10.37 -10.11 -5.25
C PHE A 71 -11.32 -9.48 -4.23
N GLU A 72 -10.79 -9.27 -3.03
CA GLU A 72 -11.45 -8.59 -1.93
C GLU A 72 -10.60 -7.39 -1.50
N PHE A 73 -11.24 -6.24 -1.33
CA PHE A 73 -10.64 -5.04 -0.73
C PHE A 73 -11.50 -4.56 0.43
N GLN A 74 -10.91 -4.44 1.61
CA GLN A 74 -11.58 -3.89 2.79
C GLN A 74 -10.90 -2.60 3.24
N ARG A 75 -11.69 -1.57 3.57
CA ARG A 75 -11.21 -0.26 4.09
C ARG A 75 -10.99 -0.30 5.60
N ARG A 76 -10.38 -1.39 6.05
CA ARG A 76 -10.03 -1.64 7.45
C ARG A 76 -8.89 -2.66 7.50
N PRO A 77 -8.03 -2.59 8.51
CA PRO A 77 -7.03 -3.62 8.71
C PRO A 77 -7.65 -4.94 9.17
N ALA A 78 -6.91 -6.02 8.98
CA ALA A 78 -7.23 -7.36 9.42
C ALA A 78 -5.98 -8.05 9.98
N ASP A 79 -6.19 -8.95 10.92
CA ASP A 79 -5.12 -9.65 11.62
C ASP A 79 -4.83 -11.02 11.00
N ASP A 80 -5.80 -11.57 10.26
CA ASP A 80 -5.76 -12.86 9.58
C ASP A 80 -5.33 -12.71 8.11
N VAL A 81 -4.05 -12.34 7.93
CA VAL A 81 -3.42 -12.17 6.61
C VAL A 81 -2.01 -12.77 6.56
N ASP A 82 -1.53 -13.08 5.36
CA ASP A 82 -0.20 -13.65 5.13
C ASP A 82 0.93 -12.65 5.39
N TYR A 83 0.66 -11.36 5.12
CA TYR A 83 1.61 -10.28 5.33
C TYR A 83 0.93 -9.08 5.98
N ARG A 84 1.44 -8.65 7.12
CA ARG A 84 0.87 -7.55 7.91
C ARG A 84 1.89 -6.45 8.09
N ILE A 85 1.48 -5.21 7.84
CA ILE A 85 2.26 -4.00 8.11
C ILE A 85 1.50 -3.18 9.14
N VAL A 86 2.17 -2.83 10.24
CA VAL A 86 1.63 -1.93 11.27
C VAL A 86 2.65 -0.82 11.48
N GLY A 87 2.23 0.43 11.39
CA GLY A 87 3.15 1.54 11.63
C GLY A 87 2.41 2.84 11.92
N THR A 88 3.16 3.85 12.38
CA THR A 88 2.58 5.16 12.62
C THR A 88 2.17 5.80 11.30
N TYR A 89 1.06 6.56 11.31
CA TYR A 89 0.54 7.26 10.14
C TYR A 89 1.62 8.10 9.46
N ALA A 90 2.41 8.84 10.25
CA ALA A 90 3.51 9.66 9.74
C ALA A 90 4.60 8.82 9.04
N THR A 91 4.97 7.67 9.60
CA THR A 91 5.99 6.79 9.01
C THR A 91 5.52 6.21 7.69
N ILE A 92 4.30 5.65 7.66
CA ILE A 92 3.79 5.00 6.46
C ILE A 92 3.51 6.03 5.37
N ARG A 93 3.01 7.23 5.71
CA ARG A 93 2.86 8.33 4.75
C ARG A 93 4.16 8.66 4.02
N GLU A 94 5.29 8.76 4.73
CA GLU A 94 6.58 9.05 4.12
C GLU A 94 7.07 7.92 3.20
N LEU A 95 6.81 6.67 3.57
CA LEU A 95 7.10 5.52 2.69
C LEU A 95 6.17 5.50 1.48
N ALA A 96 4.88 5.78 1.66
CA ALA A 96 3.85 5.73 0.64
C ALA A 96 4.06 6.77 -0.47
N ARG A 97 4.58 7.97 -0.14
CA ARG A 97 4.90 9.01 -1.13
C ARG A 97 6.22 8.79 -1.86
N TYR A 98 7.03 7.82 -1.44
CA TYR A 98 8.34 7.59 -2.03
C TYR A 98 8.19 6.88 -3.39
N VAL A 99 8.45 7.58 -4.49
CA VAL A 99 8.42 7.00 -5.84
C VAL A 99 9.72 6.22 -6.08
N VAL A 100 9.63 4.96 -6.49
CA VAL A 100 10.78 4.11 -6.86
C VAL A 100 11.16 4.33 -8.33
N GLY A 101 10.18 4.38 -9.23
CA GLY A 101 10.38 4.65 -10.66
C GLY A 101 11.11 3.54 -11.41
N GLY A 102 11.07 2.30 -10.92
CA GLY A 102 11.84 1.17 -11.48
C GLY A 102 13.36 1.30 -11.29
N ASP A 103 13.84 2.27 -10.51
CA ASP A 103 15.25 2.47 -10.22
C ASP A 103 15.70 1.56 -9.05
N PRO A 104 16.64 0.62 -9.26
CA PRO A 104 17.15 -0.26 -8.20
C PRO A 104 17.76 0.48 -7.02
N ALA A 105 18.39 1.64 -7.23
CA ALA A 105 18.98 2.44 -6.16
C ALA A 105 17.89 3.04 -5.27
N ARG A 106 16.79 3.53 -5.87
CA ARG A 106 15.63 4.04 -5.14
C ARG A 106 14.86 2.93 -4.43
N ALA A 107 14.76 1.74 -5.04
CA ALA A 107 14.17 0.57 -4.39
C ALA A 107 14.98 0.19 -3.13
N LYS A 108 16.32 0.25 -3.22
CA LYS A 108 17.20 0.04 -2.07
C LYS A 108 17.01 1.12 -1.00
N GLU A 109 16.89 2.39 -1.38
CA GLU A 109 16.65 3.49 -0.44
C GLU A 109 15.31 3.31 0.30
N LEU A 110 14.23 2.96 -0.41
CA LEU A 110 12.93 2.64 0.22
C LEU A 110 13.06 1.48 1.22
N SER A 111 13.81 0.44 0.86
CA SER A 111 14.12 -0.67 1.78
C SER A 111 14.95 -0.24 3.00
N ASP A 112 15.90 0.68 2.83
CA ASP A 112 16.70 1.23 3.92
C ASP A 112 15.83 2.10 4.85
N LEU A 113 14.92 2.92 4.31
CA LEU A 113 13.97 3.73 5.07
C LEU A 113 13.02 2.84 5.89
N ALA A 114 12.46 1.78 5.29
CA ALA A 114 11.62 0.83 5.98
C ALA A 114 12.39 0.12 7.12
N ARG A 115 13.64 -0.29 6.89
CA ARG A 115 14.50 -0.89 7.92
C ARG A 115 14.83 0.09 9.05
N ALA A 116 15.06 1.36 8.74
CA ALA A 116 15.28 2.39 9.74
C ALA A 116 14.03 2.61 10.61
N ALA A 117 12.84 2.64 10.00
CA ALA A 117 11.57 2.75 10.72
C ALA A 117 11.28 1.53 11.62
N ILE A 118 11.61 0.32 11.15
CA ILE A 118 11.55 -0.90 11.98
C ILE A 118 12.48 -0.79 13.18
N LYS A 119 13.73 -0.37 12.96
CA LYS A 119 14.70 -0.16 14.05
C LYS A 119 14.24 0.91 15.05
N ALA A 120 13.53 1.93 14.57
CA ALA A 120 12.96 2.99 15.41
C ALA A 120 11.67 2.58 16.13
N GLY A 121 11.09 1.41 15.82
CA GLY A 121 9.85 0.93 16.41
C GLY A 121 8.59 1.61 15.87
N THR A 122 8.68 2.39 14.79
CA THR A 122 7.53 3.08 14.17
C THR A 122 6.90 2.29 13.03
N LEU A 123 7.50 1.14 12.68
CA LEU A 123 7.02 0.21 11.67
C LEU A 123 7.28 -1.23 12.14
N LYS A 124 6.32 -2.10 11.87
CA LYS A 124 6.39 -3.54 12.10
C LYS A 124 5.87 -4.23 10.84
N MET A 125 6.61 -5.22 10.37
CA MET A 125 6.24 -6.05 9.23
C MET A 125 6.30 -7.50 9.68
N GLU A 126 5.22 -8.25 9.48
CA GLU A 126 5.06 -9.63 9.94
C GLU A 126 4.53 -10.52 8.83
N GLY A 127 4.88 -11.80 8.91
CA GLY A 127 4.44 -12.80 7.94
C GLY A 127 5.31 -12.88 6.70
N ARG A 128 4.82 -13.60 5.69
CA ARG A 128 5.56 -13.84 4.45
C ARG A 128 5.10 -12.81 3.43
N GLN A 129 5.98 -11.88 3.11
CA GLN A 129 5.84 -11.08 1.90
C GLN A 129 5.99 -12.02 0.70
N ALA A 130 4.89 -12.62 0.25
CA ALA A 130 4.85 -13.15 -1.09
C ALA A 130 4.98 -11.94 -2.01
N ALA A 131 6.01 -11.93 -2.86
CA ALA A 131 6.09 -10.99 -3.96
C ALA A 131 4.93 -11.33 -4.90
N ALA A 132 3.73 -10.82 -4.60
CA ALA A 132 2.64 -10.87 -5.53
C ALA A 132 3.03 -9.92 -6.66
N ALA A 133 3.74 -10.45 -7.66
CA ALA A 133 4.11 -9.73 -8.88
C ALA A 133 2.88 -9.03 -9.50
N ILE A 134 1.67 -9.54 -9.21
CA ILE A 134 0.38 -8.90 -9.46
C ILE A 134 0.40 -7.41 -9.06
N PHE A 135 0.86 -7.05 -7.85
CA PHE A 135 0.83 -5.66 -7.36
C PHE A 135 2.05 -4.82 -7.75
N GLU A 136 2.91 -5.32 -8.65
CA GLU A 136 4.02 -4.54 -9.17
C GLU A 136 3.55 -3.16 -9.66
N GLY A 137 4.26 -2.09 -9.30
CA GLY A 137 3.94 -0.73 -9.74
C GLY A 137 2.72 -0.07 -9.09
N VAL A 138 1.92 -0.77 -8.27
CA VAL A 138 0.83 -0.15 -7.50
C VAL A 138 1.39 0.94 -6.57
N HIS A 139 2.48 0.63 -5.86
CA HIS A 139 3.16 1.58 -4.96
C HIS A 139 3.45 2.91 -5.66
N ASP A 140 4.15 2.88 -6.79
CA ASP A 140 4.52 4.08 -7.53
C ASP A 140 3.30 4.85 -8.06
N GLU A 141 2.23 4.15 -8.42
CA GLU A 141 0.99 4.78 -8.87
C GLU A 141 0.38 5.64 -7.76
N VAL A 142 0.23 5.08 -6.56
CA VAL A 142 -0.32 5.83 -5.42
C VAL A 142 0.67 6.84 -4.84
N ALA A 143 1.98 6.57 -4.92
CA ALA A 143 3.02 7.50 -4.47
C ALA A 143 2.93 8.85 -5.20
N ARG A 144 2.65 8.84 -6.50
CA ARG A 144 2.54 10.05 -7.34
C ARG A 144 1.35 10.95 -6.98
N ILE A 145 0.35 10.42 -6.27
CA ILE A 145 -0.81 11.20 -5.83
C ILE A 145 -0.76 11.51 -4.33
N THR A 146 0.22 11.00 -3.58
CA THR A 146 0.21 11.12 -2.11
C THR A 146 0.78 12.47 -1.67
N ALA A 147 -0.01 13.22 -0.86
CA ALA A 147 0.39 14.47 -0.22
C ALA A 147 1.19 14.25 1.08
#